data_AF-X1JN89-F1
#
_entry.id   AF-X1JN89-F1
#
_cell.length_a   1.000
_cell.length_b   1.000
_cell.length_c   1.000
_cell.angle_alpha   90.00
_cell.angle_beta   90.00
_cell.angle_gamma   90.00
#
_symmetry.space_group_name_H-M   'P 1'
#
loop_
_entity.id
_entity.type
_entity.pdbx_description
1 polymer ?
#
loop_
_entity_poly.entity_id
_entity_poly.type
_entity_poly.pdbx_seq_one_letter_code
_entity_poly.pdbx_strand_id
1 'polypeptide(L)'
;MPKNGKVKEEDFFKFLKLVAPGTLLGRGLEIILQADTGGLIVVGDREKVLGAIEGGFKVNCHLTPTSLAELAKMDGAIILSEDIKRILYANTELVP
;
A
#
# COMPACT_ATOMS: atom_id res chain seq x y z
N MET A 1 -12.78 -1.89 -20.18
CA MET A 1 -11.32 -2.03 -19.93
C MET A 1 -10.57 -1.37 -21.06
N PRO A 2 -9.69 -0.38 -20.79
CA PRO A 2 -8.85 0.15 -21.85
C PRO A 2 -7.91 -0.97 -22.34
N LYS A 3 -8.07 -1.33 -23.61
CA LYS A 3 -7.12 -2.17 -24.35
C LYS A 3 -5.90 -1.31 -24.68
N ASN A 4 -4.91 -1.30 -23.79
CA ASN A 4 -3.50 -1.03 -24.09
C ASN A 4 -2.70 -1.00 -22.78
N GLY A 5 -1.86 -2.02 -22.57
CA GLY A 5 -0.99 -2.18 -21.40
C GLY A 5 0.22 -1.24 -21.38
N LYS A 6 0.03 0.06 -21.64
CA LYS A 6 1.04 1.08 -21.37
C LYS A 6 0.61 1.86 -20.13
N VAL A 7 1.27 1.59 -19.01
CA VAL A 7 1.29 2.53 -17.89
C VAL A 7 1.78 3.86 -18.47
N LYS A 8 1.00 4.93 -18.31
CA LYS A 8 1.44 6.25 -18.78
C LYS A 8 2.70 6.61 -17.99
N GLU A 9 3.74 7.02 -18.69
CA GLU A 9 5.05 7.36 -18.10
C GLU A 9 4.91 8.35 -16.94
N GLU A 10 3.99 9.30 -17.06
CA GLU A 10 3.61 10.24 -16.00
C GLU A 10 3.11 9.57 -14.72
N ASP A 11 2.31 8.51 -14.82
CA ASP A 11 1.75 7.81 -13.66
C ASP A 11 2.82 6.96 -12.97
N PHE A 12 3.74 6.38 -13.75
CA PHE A 12 4.91 5.71 -13.19
C PHE A 12 5.83 6.70 -12.45
N PHE A 13 6.11 7.87 -13.03
CA PHE A 13 6.89 8.92 -12.36
C PHE A 13 6.22 9.45 -11.09
N LYS A 14 4.88 9.57 -11.07
CA LYS A 14 4.14 9.90 -9.84
C LYS A 14 4.36 8.83 -8.78
N PHE A 15 4.26 7.55 -9.13
CA PHE A 15 4.50 6.45 -8.20
C PHE A 15 5.93 6.47 -7.64
N LEU A 16 6.94 6.63 -8.51
CA LEU A 16 8.34 6.72 -8.06
C LEU A 16 8.57 7.86 -7.06
N LYS A 17 7.90 9.00 -7.24
CA LYS A 17 7.97 10.12 -6.28
C LYS A 17 7.37 9.77 -4.92
N LEU A 18 6.37 8.89 -4.86
CA LEU A 18 5.74 8.46 -3.61
C LEU A 18 6.62 7.53 -2.79
N VAL A 19 7.42 6.69 -3.47
CA VAL A 19 8.34 5.74 -2.82
C VAL A 19 9.77 6.26 -2.73
N ALA A 20 10.03 7.50 -3.17
CA ALA A 20 11.35 8.10 -3.15
C ALA A 20 11.89 8.23 -1.71
N PRO A 21 13.23 8.20 -1.52
CA PRO A 21 13.86 8.37 -0.21
C PRO A 21 13.38 9.63 0.50
N GLY A 22 13.16 9.52 1.81
CA GLY A 22 12.73 10.64 2.65
C GLY A 22 11.20 10.87 2.69
N THR A 23 10.42 10.25 1.81
CA THR A 23 8.95 10.25 1.87
C THR A 23 8.41 9.37 3.01
N LEU A 24 7.14 9.55 3.40
CA LEU A 24 6.50 8.70 4.41
C LEU A 24 6.50 7.22 4.01
N LEU A 25 6.10 6.94 2.77
CA LEU A 25 6.04 5.58 2.25
C LEU A 25 7.46 5.01 2.05
N GLY A 26 8.38 5.78 1.46
CA GLY A 26 9.78 5.37 1.29
C GLY A 26 10.47 5.02 2.61
N ARG A 27 10.32 5.83 3.66
CA ARG A 27 10.85 5.52 4.99
C ARG A 27 10.22 4.28 5.62
N GLY A 28 8.91 4.08 5.43
CA GLY A 28 8.23 2.87 5.91
C GLY A 28 8.76 1.61 5.21
N LEU A 29 8.97 1.68 3.89
CA LEU A 29 9.57 0.61 3.10
C LEU A 29 11.02 0.31 3.54
N GLU A 30 11.82 1.34 3.84
CA GLU A 30 13.17 1.16 4.40
C GLU A 30 13.15 0.35 5.71
N ILE A 31 12.22 0.67 6.63
CA ILE A 31 12.11 -0.06 7.90
C ILE A 31 11.69 -1.52 7.66
N ILE A 32 10.73 -1.75 6.76
CA ILE A 32 10.28 -3.11 6.39
C ILE A 32 11.44 -3.96 5.87
N LEU A 33 12.23 -3.39 4.95
CA LEU A 33 13.40 -4.05 4.37
C LEU A 33 14.49 -4.30 5.41
N GLN A 34 14.76 -3.33 6.30
CA GLN A 34 15.74 -3.49 7.39
C GLN A 34 15.33 -4.55 8.41
N ALA A 35 14.04 -4.81 8.57
CA ALA A 35 13.51 -5.83 9.45
C ALA A 35 13.47 -7.23 8.80
N ASP A 36 13.98 -7.40 7.57
CA ASP A 36 13.88 -8.61 6.76
C ASP A 36 12.43 -9.12 6.62
N THR A 37 11.49 -8.18 6.58
CA THR A 37 10.07 -8.45 6.36
C THR A 37 9.64 -8.05 4.94
N GLY A 38 8.50 -8.59 4.49
CA GLY A 38 7.88 -8.23 3.22
C GLY A 38 6.50 -7.63 3.41
N GLY A 39 5.76 -7.44 2.31
CA GLY A 39 4.36 -7.05 2.39
C GLY A 39 3.78 -6.71 1.02
N LEU A 40 2.49 -6.98 0.84
CA LEU A 40 1.75 -6.55 -0.34
C LEU A 40 1.02 -5.23 -0.02
N ILE A 41 1.54 -4.11 -0.51
CA ILE A 41 0.94 -2.78 -0.26
C ILE A 41 0.14 -2.35 -1.48
N VAL A 42 -1.15 -2.10 -1.28
CA VAL A 42 -2.07 -1.60 -2.30
C VAL A 42 -2.40 -0.15 -2.00
N VAL A 43 -2.22 0.73 -2.98
CA VAL A 43 -2.54 2.16 -2.86
C VAL A 43 -3.83 2.46 -3.61
N GLY A 44 -4.84 2.94 -2.88
CA GLY A 44 -6.13 3.36 -3.41
C GLY A 44 -7.29 2.55 -2.83
N ASP A 45 -8.41 3.24 -2.64
CA ASP A 45 -9.60 2.77 -1.93
C ASP A 45 -10.86 2.83 -2.79
N ARG A 46 -10.69 2.72 -4.10
CA ARG A 46 -11.80 2.61 -5.06
C ARG A 46 -12.60 1.35 -4.78
N GLU A 47 -13.89 1.38 -5.08
CA GLU A 47 -14.81 0.24 -4.86
C GLU A 47 -14.28 -1.08 -5.43
N LYS A 48 -13.60 -1.06 -6.59
CA LYS A 48 -12.99 -2.25 -7.17
C LYS A 48 -11.91 -2.87 -6.27
N VAL A 49 -11.09 -2.06 -5.60
CA VAL A 49 -10.05 -2.55 -4.68
C VAL A 49 -10.72 -3.11 -3.43
N LEU A 50 -11.69 -2.38 -2.87
CA LEU A 50 -12.40 -2.78 -1.67
C LEU A 50 -13.28 -4.03 -1.88
N GLY A 51 -13.78 -4.25 -3.09
CA GLY A 51 -14.50 -5.47 -3.46
C GLY A 51 -13.59 -6.66 -3.79
N ALA A 52 -12.28 -6.44 -3.90
CA ALA A 52 -11.28 -7.48 -4.18
C ALA A 52 -10.50 -7.91 -2.92
N ILE A 53 -10.89 -7.43 -1.74
CA ILE A 53 -10.27 -7.84 -0.47
C ILE A 53 -11.19 -8.79 0.28
N GLU A 54 -10.62 -9.84 0.85
CA GLU A 54 -11.28 -10.77 1.76
C GLU A 54 -10.56 -10.81 3.12
N GLY A 55 -11.31 -11.01 4.20
CA GLY A 55 -10.77 -11.10 5.55
C GLY A 55 -10.07 -9.82 6.04
N GLY A 56 -9.07 -10.00 6.89
CA GLY A 56 -8.29 -8.91 7.50
C GLY A 56 -9.06 -8.05 8.50
N PHE A 57 -8.48 -6.88 8.80
CA PHE A 57 -9.03 -5.94 9.78
C PHE A 57 -9.08 -4.53 9.22
N LYS A 58 -10.19 -3.83 9.51
CA LYS A 58 -10.28 -2.39 9.28
C LYS A 58 -9.47 -1.66 10.34
N VAL A 59 -8.33 -1.12 9.94
CA VAL A 59 -7.41 -0.39 10.84
C VAL A 59 -7.80 1.08 10.93
N ASN A 60 -8.04 1.70 9.77
CA ASN A 60 -8.37 3.12 9.62
C ASN A 60 -7.51 4.04 10.51
N CYS A 61 -6.18 3.91 10.45
CA CYS A 61 -5.24 4.75 11.20
C CYS A 61 -4.46 5.69 10.29
N HIS A 62 -3.76 6.68 10.87
CA HIS A 62 -2.86 7.55 10.10
C HIS A 62 -1.63 6.77 9.63
N LEU A 63 -1.22 7.02 8.39
CA LEU A 63 0.01 6.46 7.85
C LEU A 63 1.23 7.16 8.49
N THR A 64 2.02 6.37 9.20
CA THR A 64 3.37 6.70 9.65
C THR A 64 4.33 5.59 9.19
N PRO A 65 5.65 5.86 9.08
CA PRO A 65 6.62 4.83 8.74
C PRO A 65 6.54 3.62 9.70
N THR A 66 6.41 3.89 11.00
CA THR A 66 6.32 2.85 12.03
C THR A 66 5.01 2.07 11.93
N SER A 67 3.86 2.72 11.79
CA SER A 67 2.58 1.99 11.65
C SER A 67 2.56 1.09 10.42
N LEU A 68 3.18 1.53 9.32
CA LEU A 68 3.30 0.71 8.12
C LEU A 68 4.18 -0.52 8.39
N ALA A 69 5.36 -0.31 8.97
CA ALA A 69 6.30 -1.39 9.27
C ALA A 69 5.74 -2.39 10.29
N GLU A 70 5.03 -1.93 11.32
CA GLU A 70 4.41 -2.82 12.31
C GLU A 70 3.32 -3.70 11.69
N LEU A 71 2.47 -3.14 10.84
CA LEU A 71 1.42 -3.91 10.17
C LEU A 71 1.98 -4.83 9.07
N ALA A 72 3.09 -4.46 8.44
CA ALA A 72 3.76 -5.30 7.44
C ALA A 72 4.38 -6.57 8.03
N LYS A 73 4.50 -6.67 9.36
CA LYS A 73 4.86 -7.94 10.03
C LYS A 73 3.76 -9.00 9.94
N MET A 74 2.53 -8.59 9.63
CA MET A 74 1.42 -9.51 9.42
C MET A 74 1.45 -10.08 8.00
N ASP A 75 0.81 -11.22 7.81
CA ASP A 75 0.58 -11.79 6.48
C ASP A 75 -0.37 -10.91 5.64
N GLY A 76 -0.52 -11.23 4.36
CA GLY A 76 -1.50 -10.61 3.47
C GLY A 76 -1.14 -9.19 3.01
N ALA A 77 -2.18 -8.44 2.64
CA ALA A 77 -2.07 -7.12 2.05
C ALA A 77 -2.44 -5.99 3.02
N ILE A 78 -1.87 -4.82 2.76
CA ILE A 78 -2.15 -3.56 3.43
C ILE A 78 -2.77 -2.61 2.40
N ILE A 79 -3.95 -2.08 2.70
CA ILE A 79 -4.67 -1.15 1.82
C ILE A 79 -4.50 0.28 2.35
N LEU A 80 -3.92 1.15 1.53
CA LEU A 80 -3.74 2.57 1.82
C LEU A 80 -4.81 3.41 1.10
N SER A 81 -5.18 4.55 1.68
CA SER A 81 -5.99 5.55 0.99
C SER A 81 -5.28 6.09 -0.25
N GLU A 82 -6.05 6.55 -1.25
CA GLU A 82 -5.48 7.09 -2.50
C GLU A 82 -4.56 8.31 -2.26
N ASP A 83 -4.80 9.06 -1.18
CA ASP A 83 -3.98 10.20 -0.77
C ASP A 83 -2.78 9.84 0.13
N ILE A 84 -2.59 8.55 0.46
CA ILE A 84 -1.47 8.01 1.23
C ILE A 84 -1.37 8.67 2.62
N LYS A 85 -2.52 9.00 3.21
CA LYS A 85 -2.60 9.51 4.59
C LYS A 85 -3.07 8.48 5.60
N ARG A 86 -3.70 7.39 5.16
CA ARG A 86 -4.30 6.39 6.04
C ARG A 86 -4.00 4.97 5.61
N ILE A 87 -3.87 4.09 6.59
CA ILE A 87 -3.94 2.64 6.41
C ILE A 87 -5.39 2.24 6.72
N LEU A 88 -6.09 1.74 5.72
CA LEU A 88 -7.52 1.41 5.79
C LEU A 88 -7.71 -0.02 6.29
N TYR A 89 -6.96 -0.95 5.72
CA TYR A 89 -7.02 -2.38 6.04
C TYR A 89 -5.62 -2.99 6.12
N ALA A 90 -5.49 -4.04 6.90
CA ALA A 90 -4.28 -4.86 6.99
C ALA A 90 -4.66 -6.34 7.12
N ASN A 91 -3.73 -7.23 6.79
CA ASN A 91 -3.91 -8.68 6.81
C ASN A 91 -5.08 -9.16 5.93
N THR A 92 -5.31 -8.47 4.80
CA THR A 92 -6.35 -8.84 3.83
C THR A 92 -5.80 -9.78 2.77
N GLU A 93 -6.57 -10.76 2.34
CA GLU A 93 -6.29 -11.51 1.12
C GLU A 93 -6.81 -10.73 -0.09
N LEU A 94 -6.03 -10.67 -1.16
CA LEU A 94 -6.42 -9.98 -2.40
C LEU A 94 -6.90 -11.01 -3.43
N VAL A 95 -8.17 -10.93 -3.82
CA VAL A 95 -8.86 -11.80 -4.77
C VAL A 95 -9.30 -10.97 -6.00
N PRO A 96 -8.41 -10.78 -7.00
CA PRO A 96 -8.59 -9.82 -8.10
C PRO A 96 -9.52 -10.27 -9.25
#